data_AF-A0A528IPD8-F1
#
_entry.id   AF-A0A528IPD8-F1
#
_cell.length_a   1.000
_cell.length_b   1.000
_cell.length_c   1.000
_cell.angle_alpha   90.00
_cell.angle_beta   90.00
_cell.angle_gamma   90.00
#
_symmetry.space_group_name_H-M   'P 1'
#
loop_
_entity.id
_entity.type
_entity.pdbx_description
1 polymer ?
#
loop_
_entity_poly.entity_id
_entity_poly.type
_entity_poly.pdbx_seq_one_letter_code
_entity_poly.pdbx_strand_id
1 'polypeptide(L)' 'AYDGRFKDIFQEVYEAEFEAEFKAKKIWYEHRLIDDMVASSLKWSGGYVWACKNYDGDVQSDTVAQGFGSLGLMTSVLM' A
#
# COMPACT_ATOMS: atom_id res chain seq x y z
N ALA A 1 7.57 19.76 -0.91
CA ALA A 1 6.34 19.26 -0.25
C ALA A 1 6.64 17.88 0.32
N TYR A 2 6.34 17.64 1.61
CA TYR A 2 6.74 16.42 2.34
C TYR A 2 6.17 15.15 1.68
N ASP A 3 4.87 15.13 1.40
CA ASP A 3 4.20 13.96 0.79
C ASP A 3 4.63 13.72 -0.67
N GLY A 4 4.84 14.79 -1.44
CA GLY A 4 5.34 14.68 -2.81
C GLY A 4 6.68 13.96 -2.88
N ARG A 5 7.53 14.09 -1.87
CA ARG A 5 8.83 13.40 -1.83
C ARG A 5 8.68 11.87 -1.77
N PHE A 6 7.64 11.35 -1.11
CA PHE A 6 7.38 9.91 -1.09
C PHE A 6 7.00 9.42 -2.49
N LYS A 7 6.08 10.12 -3.15
CA LYS A 7 5.67 9.81 -4.52
C LYS A 7 6.87 9.77 -5.46
N ASP A 8 7.71 10.82 -5.42
CA ASP A 8 8.84 10.95 -6.32
C ASP A 8 9.87 9.83 -6.11
N ILE A 9 10.20 9.51 -4.84
CA ILE A 9 11.15 8.43 -4.51
C ILE A 9 10.60 7.06 -4.94
N PHE A 10 9.33 6.76 -4.67
CA PHE A 10 8.75 5.48 -5.08
C PHE A 10 8.73 5.33 -6.60
N GLN A 11 8.44 6.40 -7.33
CA GLN A 11 8.46 6.39 -8.79
C GLN A 11 9.87 6.12 -9.32
N GLU A 12 10.87 6.85 -8.80
CA GLU A 12 12.28 6.71 -9.20
C GLU A 12 12.79 5.28 -8.97
N VAL A 13 12.55 4.71 -7.78
CA VAL A 13 12.97 3.34 -7.43
C VAL A 13 12.22 2.30 -8.27
N TYR A 14 10.91 2.47 -8.49
CA TYR A 14 10.14 1.55 -9.31
C TYR A 14 10.69 1.49 -10.74
N GLU A 15 10.92 2.65 -11.37
CA GLU A 15 11.46 2.74 -12.73
C GLU A 15 12.89 2.22 -12.83
N ALA A 16 13.74 2.52 -11.85
CA ALA A 16 15.15 2.15 -11.87
C ALA A 16 15.38 0.66 -11.61
N GLU A 17 14.58 0.04 -10.74
CA GLU A 17 14.91 -1.29 -10.17
C GLU A 17 13.84 -2.35 -10.41
N PHE A 18 12.54 -1.99 -10.44
CA PHE A 18 11.46 -2.98 -10.30
C PHE A 18 10.51 -3.10 -11.48
N GLU A 19 10.48 -2.13 -12.40
CA GLU A 19 9.49 -2.08 -13.49
C GLU A 19 9.51 -3.36 -14.35
N ALA A 20 10.70 -3.84 -14.72
CA ALA A 20 10.85 -5.04 -15.53
C ALA A 20 10.29 -6.29 -14.82
N GLU A 21 10.55 -6.42 -13.52
CA GLU A 21 10.05 -7.54 -12.72
C GLU A 21 8.54 -7.50 -12.52
N PHE A 22 7.99 -6.31 -12.28
CA PHE A 22 6.54 -6.12 -12.13
C PHE A 22 5.82 -6.52 -13.42
N LYS A 23 6.33 -6.08 -14.58
CA LYS A 23 5.82 -6.48 -15.91
C LYS A 23 5.92 -7.98 -16.12
N ALA A 24 7.05 -8.61 -15.78
CA ALA A 24 7.22 -10.06 -15.91
C ALA A 24 6.23 -10.85 -15.03
N LYS A 25 5.95 -10.35 -13.82
CA LYS A 25 5.00 -10.94 -12.87
C LYS A 25 3.54 -10.53 -13.12
N LYS A 26 3.28 -9.65 -14.11
CA LYS A 26 1.95 -9.11 -14.44
C LYS A 26 1.26 -8.41 -13.27
N ILE A 27 2.04 -7.67 -12.49
CA ILE A 27 1.59 -6.78 -11.41
C ILE A 27 1.98 -5.35 -11.75
N TRP A 28 1.41 -4.36 -11.06
CA TRP A 28 1.68 -2.94 -11.30
C TRP A 28 1.84 -2.17 -10.00
N TYR A 29 2.49 -1.02 -10.10
CA TYR A 29 2.57 0.00 -9.06
C TYR A 29 1.73 1.21 -9.48
N GLU A 30 1.01 1.80 -8.53
CA GLU A 30 0.26 3.04 -8.74
C GLU A 30 0.30 3.86 -7.44
N HIS A 31 0.62 5.14 -7.56
CA HIS A 31 0.43 6.10 -6.48
C HIS A 31 -1.00 6.63 -6.51
N ARG A 32 -1.71 6.58 -5.37
CA ARG A 32 -3.03 7.19 -5.18
C ARG A 32 -3.01 8.19 -4.03
N LEU A 33 -3.90 9.17 -4.09
CA LEU A 33 -4.18 10.01 -2.93
C LEU A 33 -4.90 9.16 -1.86
N ILE A 34 -4.67 9.49 -0.59
CA ILE A 34 -5.12 8.64 0.53
C ILE A 34 -6.64 8.48 0.59
N ASP A 35 -7.38 9.54 0.26
CA ASP A 35 -8.85 9.58 0.20
C ASP A 35 -9.42 8.68 -0.92
N ASP A 36 -8.80 8.69 -2.10
CA ASP A 36 -9.16 7.77 -3.19
C ASP A 36 -8.80 6.32 -2.86
N MET A 37 -7.65 6.10 -2.21
CA MET A 37 -7.19 4.76 -1.84
C MET A 37 -8.10 4.11 -0.79
N VAL A 38 -8.49 4.83 0.27
CA VAL A 38 -9.44 4.32 1.27
C VAL A 38 -10.82 4.04 0.66
N ALA A 39 -11.27 4.85 -0.29
CA ALA A 39 -12.55 4.62 -0.97
C ALA A 39 -12.50 3.39 -1.89
N SER A 40 -11.35 3.17 -2.55
CA SER A 40 -11.11 2.03 -3.40
C SER A 40 -11.01 0.72 -2.61
N SER A 41 -10.37 0.74 -1.43
CA SER A 41 -10.20 -0.43 -0.57
C SER A 41 -11.54 -1.03 -0.11
N LEU A 42 -12.57 -0.21 0.06
CA LEU A 42 -13.93 -0.64 0.42
C LEU A 42 -14.65 -1.39 -0.71
N LYS A 43 -14.20 -1.24 -1.97
CA LYS A 43 -14.88 -1.80 -3.16
C LYS A 43 -14.13 -2.96 -3.78
N TRP A 44 -12.81 -2.99 -3.65
CA TRP A 44 -11.97 -4.02 -4.22
C TRP A 44 -12.05 -5.33 -3.42
N SER A 45 -11.80 -6.45 -4.09
CA SER A 45 -11.84 -7.79 -3.49
C SER A 45 -10.59 -8.16 -2.68
N GLY A 46 -9.79 -7.17 -2.25
CA GLY A 46 -8.46 -7.41 -1.65
C GLY A 46 -7.42 -7.88 -2.67
N GLY A 47 -6.35 -8.53 -2.18
CA GLY A 47 -5.31 -9.14 -3.03
C GLY A 47 -4.21 -8.19 -3.53
N TYR A 48 -3.96 -7.11 -2.81
CA TYR A 48 -2.91 -6.13 -3.11
C TYR A 48 -2.12 -5.76 -1.86
N VAL A 49 -0.94 -5.17 -2.05
CA VAL A 49 -0.15 -4.57 -0.97
C VAL A 49 -0.43 -3.08 -0.95
N TRP A 50 -0.80 -2.55 0.22
CA TRP A 50 -0.97 -1.12 0.43
C TRP A 50 0.23 -0.57 1.20
N ALA A 51 1.12 0.13 0.49
CA ALA A 51 2.23 0.85 1.10
C ALA A 51 1.70 2.13 1.77
N CYS A 52 1.73 2.17 3.10
CA CYS A 52 1.27 3.31 3.88
C CYS A 52 2.45 4.07 4.52
N LYS A 53 2.30 5.39 4.67
CA LYS A 53 3.17 6.16 5.58
C LYS A 53 2.89 5.72 7.02
N ASN A 54 3.80 6.03 7.93
CA ASN A 54 3.78 5.55 9.31
C ASN A 54 2.40 5.64 9.99
N TYR A 55 1.81 6.84 10.04
CA TYR A 55 0.50 7.05 10.67
C TYR A 55 -0.65 6.36 9.91
N ASP A 56 -0.65 6.42 8.58
CA ASP A 56 -1.68 5.75 7.77
C ASP A 56 -1.61 4.23 7.95
N GLY A 57 -0.40 3.67 8.09
CA GLY A 57 -0.17 2.24 8.31
C GLY A 57 -0.68 1.79 9.67
N ASP A 58 -0.39 2.56 10.72
CA ASP A 58 -0.91 2.32 12.07
C ASP A 58 -2.44 2.22 12.07
N VAL A 59 -3.12 3.28 11.59
CA VAL A 59 -4.59 3.35 11.60
C VAL A 59 -5.26 2.35 10.65
N GLN A 60 -4.74 2.20 9.43
CA GLN A 60 -5.37 1.34 8.43
C GLN A 60 -5.11 -0.14 8.70
N SER A 61 -4.00 -0.51 9.35
CA SER A 61 -3.74 -1.89 9.73
C SER A 61 -4.79 -2.42 10.72
N ASP A 62 -5.17 -1.62 11.71
CA ASP A 62 -6.26 -1.95 12.64
C ASP A 62 -7.62 -2.07 11.92
N THR A 63 -7.89 -1.13 11.00
CA THR A 63 -9.12 -1.14 10.18
C THR A 63 -9.22 -2.42 9.36
N VAL A 64 -8.13 -2.82 8.70
CA VAL A 64 -8.05 -4.07 7.92
C VAL A 64 -8.21 -5.27 8.85
N ALA A 65 -7.45 -5.37 9.93
CA ALA A 65 -7.50 -6.51 10.84
C ALA A 65 -8.91 -6.70 11.44
N GLN A 66 -9.58 -5.62 11.84
CA GLN A 66 -10.95 -5.68 12.33
C GLN A 66 -11.96 -6.03 11.22
N GLY A 67 -11.76 -5.54 10.00
CA GLY A 67 -12.58 -5.88 8.83
C GLY A 67 -12.46 -7.36 8.42
N PHE A 68 -11.32 -7.98 8.68
CA PHE A 68 -11.08 -9.42 8.48
C PHE A 68 -11.39 -10.28 9.72
N GLY A 69 -11.84 -9.67 10.82
CA GLY A 69 -12.43 -10.36 11.97
C GLY A 69 -11.99 -9.81 13.32
N SER A 70 -10.69 -9.67 13.55
CA SER A 70 -10.13 -9.21 14.83
C SER A 70 -8.66 -8.80 14.68
N LEU A 71 -8.22 -7.86 15.51
CA LEU A 71 -6.81 -7.50 15.65
C LEU A 71 -5.91 -8.71 15.96
N GLY A 72 -6.43 -9.72 16.67
CA GLY A 72 -5.69 -10.94 16.98
C GLY A 72 -5.45 -11.89 15.80
N LEU A 73 -6.04 -11.61 14.63
CA LEU A 73 -5.88 -12.41 13.40
C LEU A 73 -4.92 -11.74 12.41
N MET A 74 -4.12 -10.77 12.86
CA MET A 74 -3.12 -10.07 12.05
C MET A 74 -1.71 -10.53 12.40
N THR A 75 -0.85 -10.68 11.39
CA THR A 75 0.59 -10.90 11.58
C THR A 75 1.34 -9.58 11.39
N SER A 76 2.43 -9.38 12.13
CA SER A 76 3.29 -8.19 12.02
C SER A 76 4.75 -8.60 12.00
N VAL A 77 5.50 -8.08 11.03
CA VAL A 77 6.93 -8.34 10.83
C VAL A 77 7.63 -7.05 10.46
N LEU A 78 8.75 -6.75 11.13
CA LEU A 78 9.70 -5.71 10.75
C LEU A 78 10.91 -6.40 10.12
N MET A 79 11.26 -6.03 8.88
CA MET A 79 12.40 -6.56 8.14
C MET A 79 13.53 -5.56 8.07
#